data_AF-A0A535RTJ8-F1
#
_entry.id   AF-A0A535RTJ8-F1
#
_cell.length_a   1.000
_cell.length_b   1.000
_cell.length_c   1.000
_cell.angle_alpha   90.00
_cell.angle_beta   90.00
_cell.angle_gamma   90.00
#
_symmetry.space_group_name_H-M   'P 1'
#
loop_
_entity.id
_entity.type
_entity.pdbx_description
1 polymer ?
#
loop_
_entity_poly.entity_id
_entity_poly.type
_entity_poly.pdbx_seq_one_letter_code
_entity_poly.pdbx_strand_id
1 'polypeptide(L)'
;MRPFGPELEGQAYAYSTRGGRVSGERLSGDYSLVQYPRRRSDDVLLPDAHGMVRASRDQIVMTRFGGFGVPAGPGRRAITHWMRFVAAGEFAWLNGVIAAGVGVFVDEVARVRYVEIAPTPPGETGDEGTTGEGLKFSLLGTATWEYRSHETTRPFGDREGQAFGQSVGRVDNGELAGSWRGWHYSAVRRDGLNLLDAHAEVATSAGSVLVRFGGLATRPVRDETREHGGVEVHYATFLTEVPRLNHLNTTLAFGVGWVGNPGGVTLSYYSLGAASA
;
A
#
# COMPACT_ATOMS: atom_id res chain seq x y z
N MET A 1 25.12 5.38 -4.76
CA MET A 1 25.58 5.01 -6.13
C MET A 1 24.55 5.51 -7.13
N ARG A 2 24.93 5.97 -8.32
CA ARG A 2 23.98 6.37 -9.38
C ARG A 2 24.15 5.47 -10.61
N PRO A 3 23.66 4.22 -10.54
CA PRO A 3 24.00 3.18 -11.52
C PRO A 3 23.47 3.47 -12.93
N PHE A 4 22.41 4.28 -13.05
CA PHE A 4 21.80 4.66 -14.33
C PHE A 4 22.20 6.07 -14.79
N GLY A 5 23.28 6.63 -14.23
CA GLY A 5 23.75 7.98 -14.51
C GLY A 5 23.21 9.04 -13.54
N PRO A 6 23.89 10.18 -13.40
CA PRO A 6 23.56 11.18 -12.40
C PRO A 6 22.21 11.87 -12.61
N GLU A 7 21.70 11.82 -13.83
CA GLU A 7 20.52 12.52 -14.32
C GLU A 7 19.20 11.74 -14.10
N LEU A 8 19.24 10.42 -13.87
CA LEU A 8 18.06 9.55 -13.96
C LEU A 8 17.63 8.97 -12.61
N GLU A 9 18.51 8.23 -11.94
CA GLU A 9 18.20 7.57 -10.67
C GLU A 9 19.45 7.31 -9.81
N GLY A 10 19.32 7.48 -8.50
CA GLY A 10 20.33 7.14 -7.51
C GLY A 10 19.84 6.11 -6.50
N GLN A 11 20.72 5.23 -6.04
CA GLN A 11 20.50 4.30 -4.94
C GLN A 11 21.33 4.74 -3.73
N ALA A 12 20.70 4.78 -2.56
CA ALA A 12 21.39 4.98 -1.29
C ALA A 12 21.09 3.83 -0.32
N TYR A 13 21.83 3.84 0.79
CA TYR A 13 21.65 2.97 1.93
C TYR A 13 21.63 3.86 3.17
N ALA A 14 20.65 3.67 4.03
CA ALA A 14 20.56 4.37 5.30
C ALA A 14 20.02 3.45 6.38
N TYR A 15 20.43 3.68 7.62
CA TYR A 15 19.95 2.96 8.78
C TYR A 15 19.75 3.92 9.94
N SER A 16 18.90 3.55 10.89
CA SER A 16 18.67 4.35 12.10
C SER A 16 19.94 4.40 12.96
N THR A 17 20.51 5.59 13.15
CA THR A 17 21.73 5.81 13.95
C THR A 17 21.46 6.34 15.36
N ARG A 18 20.34 7.04 15.57
CA ARG A 18 20.02 7.75 16.84
C ARG A 18 18.88 7.14 17.66
N GLY A 19 18.45 5.92 17.34
CA GLY A 19 17.28 5.27 17.95
C GLY A 19 15.97 5.96 17.55
N GLY A 20 15.05 5.20 16.95
CA GLY A 20 13.69 5.67 16.69
C GLY A 20 12.75 5.25 17.81
N ARG A 21 11.53 5.80 17.82
CA ARG A 21 10.47 5.39 18.75
C ARG A 21 9.13 5.33 18.02
N VAL A 22 8.36 4.29 18.33
CA VAL A 22 6.93 4.22 18.04
C VAL A 22 6.18 4.45 19.36
N SER A 23 5.14 5.27 19.32
CA SER A 23 4.30 5.59 20.47
C SER A 23 2.84 5.57 20.06
N GLY A 24 2.05 4.76 20.75
CA GLY A 24 0.62 4.59 20.56
C GLY A 24 0.03 3.67 21.63
N GLU A 25 -1.29 3.68 21.78
CA GLU A 25 -2.00 2.88 22.79
C GLU A 25 -1.81 1.37 22.58
N ARG A 26 -1.90 0.91 21.33
CA ARG A 26 -1.82 -0.52 20.97
C ARG A 26 -0.43 -1.00 20.56
N LEU A 27 0.49 -0.08 20.23
CA LEU A 27 1.87 -0.40 19.86
C LEU A 27 2.79 0.74 20.28
N SER A 28 3.74 0.44 21.15
CA SER A 28 4.78 1.36 21.60
C SER A 28 6.09 0.60 21.75
N GLY A 29 7.21 1.24 21.45
CA GLY A 29 8.53 0.61 21.58
C GLY A 29 9.65 1.34 20.86
N ASP A 30 10.86 0.80 20.98
CA ASP A 30 12.03 1.31 20.28
C ASP A 30 11.98 0.87 18.81
N TYR A 31 12.30 1.78 17.90
CA TYR A 31 12.28 1.54 16.47
C TYR A 31 13.67 1.61 15.87
N SER A 32 13.99 0.63 15.04
CA SER A 32 15.19 0.62 14.21
C SER A 32 14.81 0.27 12.78
N LEU A 33 15.54 0.82 11.81
CA LEU A 33 15.29 0.54 10.40
C LEU A 33 16.58 0.51 9.59
N VAL A 34 16.51 -0.24 8.50
CA VAL A 34 17.41 -0.18 7.35
C VAL A 34 16.57 0.16 6.13
N GLN A 35 17.11 0.98 5.23
CA GLN A 35 16.44 1.34 4.00
C GLN A 35 17.40 1.44 2.83
N TYR A 36 16.87 1.11 1.66
CA TYR A 36 17.52 1.15 0.37
C TYR A 36 16.79 2.14 -0.54
N PRO A 37 16.75 3.44 -0.19
CA PRO A 37 15.95 4.38 -0.95
C PRO A 37 16.52 4.60 -2.35
N ARG A 38 15.61 4.63 -3.32
CA ARG A 38 15.90 5.13 -4.66
C ARG A 38 15.55 6.61 -4.73
N ARG A 39 16.33 7.39 -5.48
CA ARG A 39 16.14 8.82 -5.69
C ARG A 39 15.93 9.05 -7.18
N ARG A 40 14.79 9.60 -7.54
CA ARG A 40 14.49 10.03 -8.92
C ARG A 40 15.22 11.32 -9.28
N SER A 41 15.26 11.60 -10.57
CA SER A 41 15.81 12.84 -11.15
C SER A 41 15.13 14.12 -10.65
N ASP A 42 13.83 14.05 -10.35
CA ASP A 42 13.03 15.13 -9.75
C ASP A 42 13.17 15.24 -8.22
N ASP A 43 14.20 14.60 -7.67
CA ASP A 43 14.51 14.56 -6.24
C ASP A 43 13.46 13.84 -5.37
N VAL A 44 12.49 13.14 -5.94
CA VAL A 44 11.57 12.30 -5.16
C VAL A 44 12.31 11.07 -4.63
N LEU A 45 12.19 10.83 -3.32
CA LEU A 45 12.69 9.59 -2.70
C LEU A 45 11.63 8.50 -2.71
N LEU A 46 12.06 7.29 -3.06
CA LEU A 46 11.28 6.06 -3.06
C LEU A 46 11.86 5.14 -1.99
N PRO A 47 11.39 5.23 -0.72
CA PRO A 47 11.85 4.34 0.33
C PRO A 47 11.50 2.89 0.02
N ASP A 48 12.46 2.01 0.27
CA ASP A 48 12.26 0.57 0.47
C ASP A 48 12.94 0.22 1.80
N ALA A 49 12.14 0.08 2.84
CA ALA A 49 12.63 0.07 4.20
C ALA A 49 12.10 -1.13 4.98
N HIS A 50 13.01 -1.69 5.76
CA HIS A 50 12.79 -2.80 6.65
C HIS A 50 13.12 -2.34 8.06
N GLY A 51 12.15 -2.46 8.95
CA GLY A 51 12.27 -1.99 10.32
C GLY A 51 11.87 -3.02 11.33
N MET A 52 12.11 -2.68 12.59
CA MET A 52 11.82 -3.51 13.74
C MET A 52 11.38 -2.60 14.88
N VAL A 53 10.19 -2.85 15.41
CA VAL A 53 9.72 -2.30 16.68
C VAL A 53 9.98 -3.34 17.77
N ARG A 54 10.78 -2.98 18.76
CA ARG A 54 10.94 -3.75 20.00
C ARG A 54 9.94 -3.22 21.02
N ALA A 55 8.80 -3.90 21.15
CA ALA A 55 7.71 -3.47 22.03
C ALA A 55 7.97 -3.86 23.50
N SER A 56 8.62 -5.00 23.72
CA SER A 56 9.14 -5.44 25.01
C SER A 56 10.40 -6.29 24.81
N ARG A 57 10.93 -6.89 25.88
CA ARG A 57 12.13 -7.75 25.80
C ARG A 57 11.94 -8.93 24.83
N ASP A 58 10.73 -9.51 24.82
CA ASP A 58 10.43 -10.75 24.11
C ASP A 58 9.40 -10.57 22.98
N GLN A 59 8.97 -9.33 22.70
CA GLN A 59 8.01 -9.00 21.66
C GLN A 59 8.63 -8.09 20.60
N ILE A 60 8.75 -8.62 19.39
CA ILE A 60 9.30 -7.94 18.22
C ILE A 60 8.26 -7.91 17.11
N VAL A 61 8.08 -6.74 16.52
CA VAL A 61 7.28 -6.54 15.32
C VAL A 61 8.20 -6.10 14.20
N MET A 62 8.29 -6.92 13.16
CA MET A 62 9.03 -6.56 11.94
C MET A 62 8.12 -5.71 11.04
N THR A 63 8.68 -4.69 10.40
CA THR A 63 7.95 -3.78 9.53
C THR A 63 8.58 -3.74 8.14
N ARG A 64 7.77 -3.62 7.09
CA ARG A 64 8.21 -3.24 5.75
C ARG A 64 7.41 -2.04 5.29
N PHE A 65 8.05 -1.02 4.73
CA PHE A 65 7.35 0.14 4.24
C PHE A 65 7.94 0.70 2.94
N GLY A 66 7.08 1.35 2.16
CA GLY A 66 7.46 2.04 0.93
C GLY A 66 6.48 3.18 0.61
N GLY A 67 6.85 4.07 -0.30
CA GLY A 67 6.05 5.27 -0.59
C GLY A 67 6.87 6.38 -1.24
N PHE A 68 6.68 7.61 -0.78
CA PHE A 68 7.32 8.80 -1.32
C PHE A 68 7.86 9.72 -0.22
N GLY A 69 9.05 10.29 -0.47
CA GLY A 69 9.60 11.44 0.22
C GLY A 69 9.76 12.60 -0.77
N VAL A 70 8.77 13.48 -0.86
CA VAL A 70 8.70 14.58 -1.84
C VAL A 70 9.39 15.82 -1.28
N PRO A 71 10.26 16.52 -2.03
CA PRO A 71 10.87 17.76 -1.58
C PRO A 71 9.83 18.81 -1.14
N ALA A 72 10.03 19.42 0.04
CA ALA A 72 9.12 20.40 0.63
C ALA A 72 9.87 21.66 1.14
N GLY A 73 10.98 21.99 0.49
CA GLY A 73 11.89 23.08 0.87
C GLY A 73 13.29 22.58 1.26
N PRO A 74 14.24 23.49 1.56
CA PRO A 74 15.62 23.12 1.87
C PRO A 74 15.72 22.12 3.03
N GLY A 75 16.30 20.95 2.78
CA GLY A 75 16.48 19.89 3.79
C GLY A 75 15.19 19.22 4.27
N ARG A 76 14.04 19.52 3.66
CA ARG A 76 12.72 19.06 4.12
C ARG A 76 12.04 18.18 3.07
N ARG A 77 11.33 17.15 3.56
CA ARG A 77 10.48 16.32 2.70
C ARG A 77 9.12 16.09 3.35
N ALA A 78 8.07 16.12 2.53
CA ALA A 78 6.78 15.52 2.88
C ALA A 78 6.88 14.01 2.66
N ILE A 79 6.36 13.22 3.60
CA ILE A 79 6.37 11.77 3.57
C ILE A 79 4.93 11.27 3.43
N THR A 80 4.70 10.37 2.48
CA THR A 80 3.51 9.51 2.41
C THR A 80 3.97 8.09 2.17
N HIS A 81 3.58 7.13 3.00
CA HIS A 81 4.01 5.75 2.84
C HIS A 81 2.99 4.74 3.40
N TRP A 82 3.09 3.49 2.95
CA TRP A 82 2.36 2.36 3.53
C TRP A 82 3.32 1.54 4.39
N MET A 83 2.81 0.82 5.39
CA MET A 83 3.59 -0.11 6.21
C MET A 83 2.83 -1.43 6.40
N ARG A 84 3.53 -2.55 6.20
CA ARG A 84 3.09 -3.91 6.54
C ARG A 84 3.87 -4.43 7.73
N PHE A 85 3.30 -5.41 8.42
CA PHE A 85 3.86 -5.98 9.64
C PHE A 85 4.03 -7.49 9.53
N VAL A 86 5.03 -8.01 10.24
CA VAL A 86 5.16 -9.43 10.57
C VAL A 86 5.33 -9.52 12.08
N ALA A 87 4.36 -10.15 12.74
CA ALA A 87 4.27 -10.18 14.19
C ALA A 87 3.75 -11.53 14.70
N ALA A 88 4.03 -11.82 15.97
CA ALA A 88 3.55 -12.98 16.71
C ALA A 88 3.00 -12.56 18.08
N GLY A 89 2.45 -13.52 18.83
CA GLY A 89 1.94 -13.27 20.18
C GLY A 89 0.82 -12.24 20.22
N GLU A 90 0.89 -11.31 21.16
CA GLU A 90 -0.12 -10.26 21.35
C GLU A 90 -0.27 -9.33 20.14
N PHE A 91 0.78 -9.21 19.31
CA PHE A 91 0.80 -8.34 18.13
C PHE A 91 0.40 -9.07 16.84
N ALA A 92 0.00 -10.34 16.91
CA ALA A 92 -0.33 -11.14 15.71
C ALA A 92 -1.46 -10.53 14.86
N TRP A 93 -2.31 -9.67 15.42
CA TRP A 93 -3.34 -8.93 14.71
C TRP A 93 -2.77 -8.00 13.63
N LEU A 94 -1.55 -7.46 13.81
CA LEU A 94 -0.91 -6.57 12.83
C LEU A 94 -0.64 -7.26 11.49
N ASN A 95 -0.62 -8.59 11.43
CA ASN A 95 -0.47 -9.34 10.18
C ASN A 95 -1.66 -9.13 9.20
N GLY A 96 -2.81 -8.69 9.71
CA GLY A 96 -4.01 -8.35 8.93
C GLY A 96 -4.15 -6.85 8.64
N VAL A 97 -3.13 -6.05 8.92
CA VAL A 97 -3.19 -4.59 8.87
C VAL A 97 -2.19 -4.01 7.86
N ILE A 98 -2.64 -2.99 7.14
CA ILE A 98 -1.78 -2.04 6.43
C ILE A 98 -1.87 -0.71 7.17
N ALA A 99 -0.75 -0.08 7.50
CA ALA A 99 -0.77 1.28 8.04
C ALA A 99 -0.49 2.31 6.95
N ALA A 100 -1.26 3.40 6.91
CA ALA A 100 -0.98 4.57 6.09
C ALA A 100 -0.25 5.63 6.94
N GLY A 101 0.93 6.04 6.49
CA GLY A 101 1.80 6.99 7.16
C GLY A 101 1.86 8.32 6.42
N VAL A 102 1.65 9.43 7.13
CA VAL A 102 1.91 10.80 6.64
C VAL A 102 2.80 11.53 7.61
N GLY A 103 3.77 12.27 7.10
CA GLY A 103 4.73 12.95 7.95
C GLY A 103 5.67 13.88 7.24
N VAL A 104 6.70 14.28 7.97
CA VAL A 104 7.77 15.13 7.46
C VAL A 104 9.13 14.56 7.84
N PHE A 105 10.10 14.76 6.98
CA PHE A 105 11.52 14.56 7.26
C PHE A 105 12.20 15.92 7.36
N VAL A 106 12.82 16.22 8.50
CA VAL A 106 13.57 17.46 8.75
C VAL A 106 14.77 17.13 9.62
N ASP A 107 15.96 17.64 9.27
CA ASP A 107 17.19 17.49 10.07
C ASP A 107 17.49 16.05 10.49
N GLU A 108 17.44 15.13 9.51
CA GLU A 108 17.67 13.68 9.72
C GLU A 108 16.61 12.95 10.57
N VAL A 109 15.51 13.62 10.90
CA VAL A 109 14.43 13.05 11.71
C VAL A 109 13.14 12.95 10.90
N ALA A 110 12.61 11.74 10.78
CA ALA A 110 11.26 11.50 10.27
C ALA A 110 10.24 11.57 11.42
N ARG A 111 9.21 12.39 11.27
CA ARG A 111 8.04 12.43 12.15
C ARG A 111 6.83 12.02 11.35
N VAL A 112 6.30 10.83 11.62
CA VAL A 112 5.21 10.22 10.85
C VAL A 112 4.07 9.82 11.78
N ARG A 113 2.84 10.15 11.37
CA ARG A 113 1.61 9.64 11.97
C ARG A 113 1.08 8.49 11.13
N TYR A 114 0.60 7.45 11.78
CA TYR A 114 0.03 6.27 11.14
C TYR A 114 -1.45 6.12 11.46
N VAL A 115 -2.22 5.67 10.48
CA VAL A 115 -3.57 5.15 10.67
C VAL A 115 -3.67 3.71 10.19
N GLU A 116 -4.50 2.93 10.87
CA GLU A 116 -4.80 1.55 10.51
C GLU A 116 -5.75 1.50 9.30
N ILE A 117 -5.42 0.63 8.35
CA ILE A 117 -6.27 0.23 7.23
C ILE A 117 -6.32 -1.30 7.26
N ALA A 118 -7.46 -1.83 7.66
CA ALA A 118 -7.69 -3.26 7.79
C ALA A 118 -8.97 -3.66 7.02
N PRO A 119 -9.03 -4.89 6.47
CA PRO A 119 -10.29 -5.44 5.99
C PRO A 119 -11.26 -5.58 7.17
N THR A 120 -12.44 -4.95 7.10
CA THR A 120 -13.51 -5.21 8.07
C THR A 120 -14.20 -6.53 7.72
N PRO A 121 -14.45 -7.45 8.67
CA PRO A 121 -15.17 -8.68 8.41
C PRO A 121 -16.57 -8.42 7.81
N PRO A 122 -17.09 -9.28 6.90
CA PRO A 122 -18.42 -9.12 6.35
C PRO A 122 -19.51 -9.16 7.42
N GLY A 123 -20.21 -8.05 7.64
CA GLY A 123 -21.29 -7.91 8.62
C GLY A 123 -21.00 -6.90 9.75
N GLU A 124 -19.76 -6.43 9.85
CA GLU A 124 -19.41 -5.26 10.66
C GLU A 124 -19.36 -4.05 9.73
N THR A 125 -20.31 -3.12 9.87
CA THR A 125 -20.18 -1.80 9.26
C THR A 125 -19.07 -1.09 9.99
N GLY A 126 -17.88 -1.01 9.39
CA GLY A 126 -16.95 0.05 9.77
C GLY A 126 -17.70 1.36 9.57
N ASP A 127 -17.89 2.12 10.65
CA ASP A 127 -18.35 3.50 10.52
C ASP A 127 -17.54 4.17 9.40
N GLU A 128 -18.17 5.06 8.63
CA GLU A 128 -17.48 6.02 7.76
C GLU A 128 -16.62 6.91 8.67
N GLY A 129 -15.53 6.34 9.17
CA GLY A 129 -14.71 6.89 10.22
C GLY A 129 -13.97 8.05 9.62
N THR A 130 -14.27 9.23 10.14
CA THR A 130 -13.35 10.36 10.08
C THR A 130 -11.96 9.87 10.48
N THR A 131 -11.12 9.65 9.48
CA THR A 131 -9.74 9.22 9.69
C THR A 131 -9.03 10.29 10.51
N GLY A 132 -8.33 9.88 11.56
CA GLY A 132 -7.82 10.74 12.64
C GLY A 132 -7.27 12.11 12.19
N GLU A 133 -7.47 13.11 13.05
CA GLU A 133 -7.12 14.52 12.85
C GLU A 133 -5.88 14.74 11.94
N GLY A 134 -6.11 15.17 10.70
CA GLY A 134 -5.06 15.67 9.80
C GLY A 134 -4.73 14.83 8.54
N LEU A 135 -5.42 13.71 8.28
CA LEU A 135 -5.32 13.00 6.99
C LEU A 135 -6.46 13.40 6.05
N LYS A 136 -6.14 13.59 4.77
CA LYS A 136 -7.14 13.83 3.72
C LYS A 136 -7.07 12.72 2.68
N PHE A 137 -8.22 12.10 2.43
CA PHE A 137 -8.42 11.14 1.34
C PHE A 137 -9.21 11.81 0.22
N SER A 138 -8.84 11.57 -1.03
CA SER A 138 -9.59 12.06 -2.20
C SER A 138 -9.76 10.95 -3.24
N LEU A 139 -11.00 10.72 -3.68
CA LEU A 139 -11.31 9.63 -4.61
C LEU A 139 -10.63 9.86 -5.97
N LEU A 140 -9.83 8.88 -6.40
CA LEU A 140 -9.18 8.83 -7.70
C LEU A 140 -10.03 8.10 -8.75
N GLY A 141 -10.84 7.15 -8.30
CA GLY A 141 -11.77 6.37 -9.13
C GLY A 141 -12.14 5.05 -8.46
N THR A 142 -13.17 4.39 -9.00
CA THR A 142 -13.63 3.07 -8.57
C THR A 142 -13.36 2.07 -9.68
N ALA A 143 -12.43 1.17 -9.44
CA ALA A 143 -12.04 0.13 -10.37
C ALA A 143 -12.89 -1.12 -10.17
N THR A 144 -13.42 -1.68 -11.26
CA THR A 144 -14.07 -2.99 -11.29
C THR A 144 -13.37 -3.86 -12.32
N TRP A 145 -12.96 -5.07 -11.94
CA TRP A 145 -12.34 -6.02 -12.85
C TRP A 145 -12.72 -7.47 -12.56
N GLU A 146 -12.45 -8.33 -13.53
CA GLU A 146 -12.58 -9.78 -13.44
C GLU A 146 -11.26 -10.44 -13.86
N TYR A 147 -11.01 -11.65 -13.37
CA TYR A 147 -9.85 -12.45 -13.77
C TYR A 147 -10.20 -13.29 -15.00
N ARG A 148 -9.49 -13.07 -16.12
CA ARG A 148 -9.64 -13.89 -17.35
C ARG A 148 -8.93 -15.23 -17.24
N SER A 149 -7.83 -15.25 -16.51
CA SER A 149 -7.04 -16.43 -16.21
C SER A 149 -6.57 -16.34 -14.77
N HIS A 150 -6.64 -17.45 -14.06
CA HIS A 150 -6.20 -17.56 -12.69
C HIS A 150 -5.62 -18.94 -12.45
N GLU A 151 -4.39 -18.98 -11.96
CA GLU A 151 -3.69 -20.20 -11.57
C GLU A 151 -3.21 -20.06 -10.14
N THR A 152 -3.33 -21.12 -9.34
CA THR A 152 -2.75 -21.17 -8.00
C THR A 152 -1.80 -22.35 -7.92
N THR A 153 -0.59 -22.09 -7.46
CA THR A 153 0.42 -23.10 -7.15
C THR A 153 0.66 -23.14 -5.65
N ARG A 154 0.93 -24.32 -5.10
CA ARG A 154 1.23 -24.50 -3.66
C ARG A 154 2.58 -25.19 -3.49
N PRO A 155 3.70 -24.51 -3.84
CA PRO A 155 5.02 -25.12 -3.77
C PRO A 155 5.40 -25.56 -2.34
N PHE A 156 4.83 -24.93 -1.31
CA PHE A 156 5.06 -25.27 0.10
C PHE A 156 3.82 -25.91 0.78
N GLY A 157 2.94 -26.54 -0.02
CA GLY A 157 1.68 -27.11 0.47
C GLY A 157 0.75 -26.04 1.04
N ASP A 158 0.05 -26.36 2.13
CA ASP A 158 -0.93 -25.43 2.73
C ASP A 158 -0.29 -24.30 3.55
N ARG A 159 1.05 -24.24 3.66
CA ARG A 159 1.72 -23.16 4.39
C ARG A 159 1.72 -21.85 3.60
N GLU A 160 2.05 -21.95 2.32
CA GLU A 160 2.20 -20.81 1.42
C GLU A 160 2.02 -21.26 -0.04
N GLY A 161 1.16 -20.54 -0.75
CA GLY A 161 0.93 -20.71 -2.18
C GLY A 161 1.16 -19.41 -2.95
N GLN A 162 1.26 -19.51 -4.26
CA GLN A 162 1.41 -18.38 -5.17
C GLN A 162 0.27 -18.42 -6.20
N ALA A 163 -0.48 -17.33 -6.30
CA ALA A 163 -1.55 -17.15 -7.26
C ALA A 163 -1.12 -16.17 -8.35
N PHE A 164 -1.38 -16.53 -9.61
CA PHE A 164 -1.12 -15.70 -10.78
C PHE A 164 -2.40 -15.47 -11.56
N GLY A 165 -2.59 -14.27 -12.11
CA GLY A 165 -3.76 -14.02 -12.93
C GLY A 165 -3.72 -12.77 -13.76
N GLN A 166 -4.46 -12.79 -14.87
CA GLN A 166 -4.72 -11.63 -15.70
C GLN A 166 -6.09 -11.09 -15.40
N SER A 167 -6.20 -9.77 -15.29
CA SER A 167 -7.47 -9.07 -15.08
C SER A 167 -7.77 -8.10 -16.20
N VAL A 168 -9.05 -7.94 -16.49
CA VAL A 168 -9.57 -6.85 -17.33
C VAL A 168 -10.74 -6.18 -16.64
N GLY A 169 -10.94 -4.90 -16.90
CA GLY A 169 -12.00 -4.16 -16.23
C GLY A 169 -12.10 -2.72 -16.68
N ARG A 170 -12.65 -1.89 -15.80
CA ARG A 170 -12.80 -0.45 -15.99
C ARG A 170 -12.57 0.28 -14.68
N VAL A 171 -12.23 1.55 -14.77
CA VAL A 171 -12.26 2.49 -13.66
C VAL A 171 -13.33 3.52 -13.97
N ASP A 172 -14.27 3.67 -13.06
CA ASP A 172 -15.37 4.63 -13.14
C ASP A 172 -15.07 5.85 -12.27
N ASN A 173 -15.47 7.02 -12.76
CA ASN A 173 -15.34 8.30 -12.08
C ASN A 173 -13.88 8.70 -11.76
N GLY A 174 -13.70 9.97 -11.39
CA GLY A 174 -12.39 10.50 -11.03
C GLY A 174 -11.40 10.59 -12.20
N GLU A 175 -10.15 10.93 -11.88
CA GLU A 175 -9.10 11.19 -12.88
C GLU A 175 -8.52 9.92 -13.53
N LEU A 176 -8.72 8.76 -12.89
CA LEU A 176 -8.32 7.46 -13.42
C LEU A 176 -9.40 6.84 -14.32
N ALA A 177 -10.51 7.52 -14.60
CA ALA A 177 -11.59 6.93 -15.39
C ALA A 177 -11.10 6.40 -16.76
N GLY A 178 -11.38 5.13 -17.05
CA GLY A 178 -10.79 4.44 -18.20
C GLY A 178 -10.94 2.92 -18.18
N SER A 179 -10.19 2.24 -19.04
CA SER A 179 -10.13 0.77 -19.09
C SER A 179 -8.96 0.21 -18.28
N TRP A 180 -9.17 -0.93 -17.63
CA TRP A 180 -8.19 -1.59 -16.77
C TRP A 180 -7.67 -2.88 -17.41
N ARG A 181 -6.36 -3.10 -17.35
CA ARG A 181 -5.71 -4.38 -17.62
C ARG A 181 -4.65 -4.64 -16.56
N GLY A 182 -4.69 -5.79 -15.89
CA GLY A 182 -3.78 -6.08 -14.78
C GLY A 182 -3.17 -7.47 -14.83
N TRP A 183 -2.00 -7.59 -14.20
CA TRP A 183 -1.26 -8.81 -13.96
C TRP A 183 -0.97 -8.94 -12.46
N HIS A 184 -1.38 -10.05 -11.87
CA HIS A 184 -1.37 -10.29 -10.42
C HIS A 184 -0.49 -11.50 -10.10
N TYR A 185 0.27 -11.42 -9.03
CA TYR A 185 1.16 -12.48 -8.57
C TYR A 185 1.24 -12.47 -7.02
N SER A 186 0.16 -12.94 -6.39
CA SER A 186 -0.05 -12.78 -4.94
C SER A 186 0.34 -14.03 -4.16
N ALA A 187 0.82 -13.86 -2.93
CA ALA A 187 1.12 -14.97 -2.03
C ALA A 187 -0.07 -15.28 -1.13
N VAL A 188 -0.49 -16.53 -1.06
CA VAL A 188 -1.65 -16.98 -0.26
C VAL A 188 -1.15 -17.67 1.00
N ARG A 189 -1.55 -17.13 2.16
CA ARG A 189 -1.25 -17.71 3.47
C ARG A 189 -2.19 -18.87 3.82
N ARG A 190 -1.74 -19.72 4.75
CA ARG A 190 -2.53 -20.83 5.31
C ARG A 190 -3.89 -20.40 5.87
N ASP A 191 -3.93 -19.27 6.56
CA ASP A 191 -5.14 -18.68 7.14
C ASP A 191 -6.12 -18.12 6.09
N GLY A 192 -5.74 -18.15 4.82
CA GLY A 192 -6.57 -17.65 3.72
C GLY A 192 -6.40 -16.16 3.44
N LEU A 193 -5.49 -15.46 4.13
CA LEU A 193 -5.12 -14.11 3.77
C LEU A 193 -4.26 -14.12 2.49
N ASN A 194 -4.66 -13.31 1.51
CA ASN A 194 -3.92 -13.12 0.27
C ASN A 194 -3.08 -11.84 0.35
N LEU A 195 -1.76 -11.98 0.18
CA LEU A 195 -0.80 -10.88 0.14
C LEU A 195 -0.65 -10.44 -1.31
N LEU A 196 -1.36 -9.38 -1.67
CA LEU A 196 -1.43 -8.90 -3.03
C LEU A 196 -0.13 -8.22 -3.46
N ASP A 197 0.26 -8.50 -4.71
CA ASP A 197 1.29 -7.81 -5.48
C ASP A 197 0.90 -7.89 -6.96
N ALA A 198 0.76 -6.73 -7.59
CA ALA A 198 0.21 -6.63 -8.93
C ALA A 198 0.64 -5.34 -9.65
N HIS A 199 0.56 -5.42 -10.98
CA HIS A 199 0.71 -4.30 -11.89
C HIS A 199 -0.55 -4.17 -12.74
N ALA A 200 -0.93 -2.95 -13.07
CA ALA A 200 -1.98 -2.68 -14.02
C ALA A 200 -1.66 -1.49 -14.92
N GLU A 201 -2.32 -1.44 -16.06
CA GLU A 201 -2.46 -0.25 -16.89
C GLU A 201 -3.91 0.21 -16.81
N VAL A 202 -4.08 1.51 -16.57
CA VAL A 202 -5.34 2.22 -16.73
C VAL A 202 -5.22 3.13 -17.95
N ALA A 203 -5.90 2.77 -19.04
CA ALA A 203 -5.98 3.59 -20.23
C ALA A 203 -7.12 4.60 -20.06
N THR A 204 -6.75 5.83 -19.73
CA THR A 204 -7.68 6.95 -19.53
C THR A 204 -7.93 7.71 -20.84
N SER A 205 -8.86 8.66 -20.84
CA SER A 205 -9.01 9.62 -21.95
C SER A 205 -7.76 10.50 -22.17
N ALA A 206 -6.85 10.58 -21.19
CA ALA A 206 -5.62 11.36 -21.25
C ALA A 206 -4.44 10.62 -21.91
N GLY A 207 -4.50 9.29 -21.91
CA GLY A 207 -3.33 8.43 -22.06
C GLY A 207 -3.24 7.40 -20.93
N SER A 208 -2.14 6.64 -20.91
CA SER A 208 -1.95 5.51 -20.01
C SER A 208 -1.34 5.91 -18.67
N VAL A 209 -1.84 5.27 -17.62
CA VAL A 209 -1.29 5.31 -16.26
C VAL A 209 -0.95 3.88 -15.86
N LEU A 210 0.32 3.62 -15.55
CA LEU A 210 0.73 2.36 -14.95
C LEU A 210 0.51 2.44 -13.44
N VAL A 211 -0.06 1.39 -12.88
CA VAL A 211 -0.36 1.25 -11.46
C VAL A 211 0.44 0.08 -10.93
N ARG A 212 1.19 0.29 -9.85
CA ARG A 212 1.73 -0.79 -9.03
C ARG A 212 1.00 -0.79 -7.71
N PHE A 213 0.42 -1.92 -7.34
CA PHE A 213 -0.30 -2.04 -6.08
C PHE A 213 0.02 -3.35 -5.37
N GLY A 214 -0.13 -3.31 -4.07
CA GLY A 214 -0.08 -4.48 -3.21
C GLY A 214 -1.03 -4.28 -2.04
N GLY A 215 -1.27 -5.32 -1.27
CA GLY A 215 -2.34 -5.24 -0.29
C GLY A 215 -2.63 -6.53 0.43
N LEU A 216 -3.81 -6.57 1.03
CA LEU A 216 -4.38 -7.71 1.71
C LEU A 216 -5.77 -7.98 1.14
N ALA A 217 -6.08 -9.24 0.88
CA ALA A 217 -7.44 -9.67 0.54
C ALA A 217 -7.83 -10.88 1.38
N THR A 218 -9.05 -10.87 1.89
CA THR A 218 -9.63 -12.03 2.59
C THR A 218 -10.25 -12.99 1.60
N ARG A 219 -10.24 -14.29 1.92
CA ARG A 219 -10.94 -15.29 1.10
C ARG A 219 -12.44 -14.96 1.03
N PRO A 220 -13.06 -15.11 -0.15
CA PRO A 220 -14.51 -15.07 -0.24
C PRO A 220 -15.13 -16.13 0.67
N VAL A 221 -15.98 -15.73 1.61
CA VAL A 221 -16.89 -16.67 2.27
C VAL A 221 -17.87 -17.12 1.20
N ARG A 222 -17.81 -18.39 0.79
CA ARG A 222 -18.81 -18.97 -0.10
C ARG A 222 -20.12 -19.09 0.66
N ASP A 223 -20.95 -18.07 0.52
CA ASP A 223 -22.33 -18.07 0.94
C ASP A 223 -23.18 -17.75 -0.30
N GLU A 224 -24.00 -18.70 -0.75
CA GLU A 224 -24.85 -18.56 -1.93
C GLU A 224 -25.89 -17.42 -1.78
N THR A 225 -26.04 -16.88 -0.57
CA THR A 225 -26.94 -15.76 -0.26
C THR A 225 -26.26 -14.39 -0.20
N ARG A 226 -24.92 -14.31 -0.26
CA ARG A 226 -24.17 -13.05 -0.19
C ARG A 226 -23.56 -12.64 -1.53
N GLU A 227 -23.90 -11.44 -2.00
CA GLU A 227 -23.32 -10.84 -3.22
C GLU A 227 -21.82 -10.51 -3.07
N HIS A 228 -21.35 -10.30 -1.84
CA HIS A 228 -19.97 -9.95 -1.51
C HIS A 228 -19.33 -11.03 -0.64
N GLY A 229 -18.27 -11.67 -1.15
CA GLY A 229 -17.62 -12.79 -0.48
C GLY A 229 -16.42 -12.37 0.37
N GLY A 230 -15.58 -11.45 -0.11
CA GLY A 230 -14.33 -11.05 0.56
C GLY A 230 -14.08 -9.54 0.52
N VAL A 231 -13.13 -9.06 1.32
CA VAL A 231 -12.72 -7.64 1.41
C VAL A 231 -11.27 -7.50 0.97
N GLU A 232 -10.97 -6.47 0.18
CA GLU A 232 -9.62 -6.15 -0.25
C GLU A 232 -9.21 -4.74 0.20
N VAL A 233 -7.98 -4.61 0.68
CA VAL A 233 -7.34 -3.33 1.01
C VAL A 233 -5.99 -3.23 0.32
N HIS A 234 -5.79 -2.18 -0.46
CA HIS A 234 -4.62 -1.97 -1.30
C HIS A 234 -3.87 -0.71 -0.88
N TYR A 235 -2.57 -0.67 -1.16
CA TYR A 235 -1.87 0.56 -1.46
C TYR A 235 -1.44 0.54 -2.92
N ALA A 236 -1.42 1.70 -3.57
CA ALA A 236 -1.10 1.86 -4.98
C ALA A 236 -0.20 3.08 -5.22
N THR A 237 0.69 2.93 -6.19
CA THR A 237 1.56 3.98 -6.72
C THR A 237 1.43 4.00 -8.24
N PHE A 238 1.73 5.15 -8.85
CA PHE A 238 1.45 5.39 -10.26
C PHE A 238 2.70 5.82 -11.02
N LEU A 239 2.71 5.51 -12.32
CA LEU A 239 3.65 6.04 -13.29
C LEU A 239 2.91 6.49 -14.55
N THR A 240 3.11 7.74 -14.96
CA THR A 240 2.56 8.29 -16.19
C THR A 240 3.45 9.39 -16.76
N GLU A 241 3.45 9.49 -18.09
CA GLU A 241 4.11 10.58 -18.84
C GLU A 241 3.11 11.68 -19.24
N VAL A 242 1.83 11.51 -18.89
CA VAL A 242 0.74 12.43 -19.23
C VAL A 242 0.84 13.69 -18.38
N PRO A 243 1.11 14.89 -18.96
CA PRO A 243 1.39 16.09 -18.17
C PRO A 243 0.31 16.46 -17.15
N ARG A 244 -0.97 16.32 -17.52
CA ARG A 244 -2.11 16.65 -16.64
C ARG A 244 -2.31 15.66 -15.48
N LEU A 245 -1.65 14.50 -15.52
CA LEU A 245 -1.72 13.45 -14.50
C LEU A 245 -0.39 13.28 -13.74
N ASN A 246 0.59 14.16 -13.99
CA ASN A 246 1.94 14.02 -13.44
C ASN A 246 1.99 14.01 -11.91
N HIS A 247 1.02 14.61 -11.22
CA HIS A 247 0.94 14.55 -9.76
C HIS A 247 0.80 13.11 -9.24
N LEU A 248 0.20 12.20 -10.02
CA LEU A 248 0.07 10.78 -9.69
C LEU A 248 1.42 10.10 -9.47
N ASN A 249 2.48 10.56 -10.15
CA ASN A 249 3.85 10.04 -9.98
C ASN A 249 4.41 10.25 -8.56
N THR A 250 3.74 11.05 -7.73
CA THR A 250 4.05 11.30 -6.32
C THR A 250 2.88 11.02 -5.39
N THR A 251 1.82 10.39 -5.89
CA THR A 251 0.61 10.06 -5.13
C THR A 251 0.70 8.63 -4.62
N LEU A 252 0.59 8.48 -3.30
CA LEU A 252 0.25 7.20 -2.69
C LEU A 252 -1.28 7.12 -2.58
N ALA A 253 -1.87 6.04 -3.09
CA ALA A 253 -3.29 5.78 -2.94
C ALA A 253 -3.55 4.54 -2.09
N PHE A 254 -4.72 4.48 -1.46
CA PHE A 254 -5.23 3.30 -0.78
C PHE A 254 -6.54 2.87 -1.41
N GLY A 255 -6.63 1.59 -1.75
CA GLY A 255 -7.85 0.98 -2.28
C GLY A 255 -8.59 0.28 -1.15
N VAL A 256 -9.92 0.44 -1.09
CA VAL A 256 -10.78 -0.38 -0.23
C VAL A 256 -11.97 -0.86 -1.05
N GLY A 257 -12.31 -2.14 -0.91
CA GLY A 257 -13.37 -2.73 -1.70
C GLY A 257 -13.64 -4.19 -1.39
N TRP A 258 -14.30 -4.87 -2.32
CA TRP A 258 -14.79 -6.23 -2.12
C TRP A 258 -14.57 -7.12 -3.34
N VAL A 259 -14.54 -8.42 -3.06
CA VAL A 259 -14.57 -9.50 -4.05
C VAL A 259 -15.98 -10.11 -4.03
N GLY A 260 -16.68 -10.00 -5.15
CA GLY A 260 -17.99 -10.62 -5.37
C GLY A 260 -17.89 -11.99 -6.01
N ASN A 261 -19.01 -12.71 -6.08
CA ASN A 261 -19.15 -13.95 -6.83
C ASN A 261 -19.58 -13.61 -8.28
N PRO A 262 -18.97 -14.14 -9.36
CA PRO A 262 -18.01 -15.25 -9.45
C PRO A 262 -16.53 -14.82 -9.56
N GLY A 263 -16.05 -13.91 -8.70
CA GLY A 263 -14.65 -13.47 -8.67
C GLY A 263 -14.38 -12.08 -9.26
N GLY A 264 -15.43 -11.29 -9.46
CA GLY A 264 -15.31 -9.87 -9.79
C GLY A 264 -14.83 -9.07 -8.58
N VAL A 265 -13.94 -8.11 -8.79
CA VAL A 265 -13.41 -7.23 -7.75
C VAL A 265 -13.91 -5.82 -8.00
N THR A 266 -14.30 -5.11 -6.95
CA THR A 266 -14.60 -3.66 -7.00
C THR A 266 -13.84 -2.95 -5.90
N LEU A 267 -13.05 -1.93 -6.24
CA LEU A 267 -12.20 -1.16 -5.33
C LEU A 267 -12.26 0.32 -5.61
N SER A 268 -12.50 1.11 -4.58
CA SER A 268 -12.37 2.57 -4.64
C SER A 268 -10.97 2.98 -4.18
N TYR A 269 -10.23 3.69 -5.04
CA TYR A 269 -8.89 4.20 -4.73
C TYR A 269 -8.95 5.64 -4.27
N TYR A 270 -8.30 5.93 -3.14
CA TYR A 270 -8.23 7.25 -2.56
C TYR A 270 -6.78 7.70 -2.45
N SER A 271 -6.44 8.89 -2.94
CA SER A 271 -5.13 9.48 -2.71
C SER A 271 -4.97 9.88 -1.24
N LEU A 272 -3.77 9.64 -0.69
CA LEU A 272 -3.39 10.05 0.64
C LEU A 272 -2.65 11.39 0.57
N GLY A 273 -3.17 12.40 1.27
CA GLY A 273 -2.51 13.69 1.45
C GLY A 273 -2.42 14.09 2.92
N ALA A 274 -1.44 14.93 3.25
CA ALA A 274 -1.46 15.71 4.48
C ALA A 274 -2.56 16.79 4.35
N ALA A 275 -3.37 17.00 5.38
CA ALA A 275 -4.20 18.20 5.43
C ALA A 275 -3.29 19.44 5.44
N SER A 276 -3.57 20.41 4.57
CA SER A 276 -2.97 21.74 4.67
C SER A 276 -3.29 22.31 6.04
N ALA A 277 -2.27 22.63 6.83
CA ALA A 277 -2.44 23.39 8.07
C ALA A 277 -2.86 24.83 7.78
#